data_AF-A0A7W6MMW5-F1
#
_entry.id   AF-A0A7W6MMW5-F1
#
_cell.length_a   1.000
_cell.length_b   1.000
_cell.length_c   1.000
_cell.angle_alpha   90.00
_cell.angle_beta   90.00
_cell.angle_gamma   90.00
#
_symmetry.space_group_name_H-M   'P 1'
#
loop_
_entity.id
_entity.type
_entity.pdbx_description
1 polymer ?
#
loop_
_entity_poly.entity_id
_entity_poly.type
_entity_poly.pdbx_seq_one_letter_code
_entity_poly.pdbx_strand_id
1 'polypeptide(L)'
;MTKHCLPVGLEIDVSYPNFHVSLSLLSASLLQFEIKEGPFARTEIVVIEVLPLGNGVFIMSWREKDGATVTNVQDYDRGLVYSFATLPMDSSCE
;
A
#
# COMPACT_ATOMS: atom_id res chain seq x y z
N MET A 1 2.36 25.26 -11.59
CA MET A 1 1.98 23.84 -11.49
C MET A 1 2.98 23.17 -10.57
N THR A 2 2.59 22.88 -9.33
CA THR A 2 3.48 22.23 -8.35
C THR A 2 3.61 20.75 -8.72
N LYS A 3 4.84 20.31 -8.96
CA LYS A 3 5.15 18.89 -9.19
C LYS A 3 5.02 18.21 -7.84
N HIS A 4 3.93 17.48 -7.61
CA HIS A 4 3.75 16.73 -6.38
C HIS A 4 4.70 15.52 -6.44
N CYS A 5 5.81 15.62 -5.71
CA CYS A 5 6.72 14.49 -5.51
C CYS A 5 6.11 13.54 -4.47
N LEU A 6 6.35 12.25 -4.64
CA LEU A 6 5.97 11.26 -3.64
C LEU A 6 6.72 11.56 -2.32
N PRO A 7 6.04 11.59 -1.16
CA PRO A 7 6.63 12.02 0.09
C PRO A 7 7.47 10.91 0.74
N VAL A 8 8.68 10.65 0.24
CA VAL A 8 9.60 9.64 0.80
C VAL A 8 9.85 9.90 2.29
N GLY A 9 9.87 8.83 3.09
CA GLY A 9 9.97 8.88 4.54
C GLY A 9 8.63 9.07 5.27
N LEU A 10 7.53 9.20 4.53
CA LEU A 10 6.19 9.22 5.11
C LEU A 10 5.82 7.84 5.66
N GLU A 11 5.24 7.84 6.85
CA GLU A 11 4.58 6.69 7.47
C GLU A 11 3.08 6.95 7.51
N ILE A 12 2.29 5.95 7.11
CA ILE A 12 0.83 6.04 7.03
C ILE A 12 0.24 4.83 7.72
N ASP A 13 -0.53 5.06 8.78
CA ASP A 13 -1.33 4.02 9.41
C ASP A 13 -2.71 3.95 8.77
N VAL A 14 -3.04 2.81 8.19
CA VAL A 14 -4.34 2.54 7.58
C VAL A 14 -5.10 1.55 8.44
N SER A 15 -6.31 1.92 8.86
CA SER A 15 -7.17 1.10 9.71
C SER A 15 -8.33 0.55 8.90
N TYR A 16 -8.42 -0.77 8.77
CA TYR A 16 -9.57 -1.48 8.24
C TYR A 16 -10.39 -2.08 9.39
N PRO A 17 -11.66 -2.45 9.17
CA PRO A 17 -12.48 -3.07 10.22
C PRO A 17 -11.84 -4.30 10.88
N ASN A 18 -11.00 -5.05 10.14
CA ASN A 18 -10.47 -6.33 10.59
C ASN A 18 -8.96 -6.32 10.90
N PHE A 19 -8.21 -5.30 10.46
CA PHE A 19 -6.76 -5.23 10.66
C PHE A 19 -6.23 -3.81 10.43
N HIS A 20 -5.04 -3.55 10.97
CA HIS A 20 -4.31 -2.30 10.78
C HIS A 20 -3.03 -2.55 9.99
N VAL A 21 -2.67 -1.61 9.12
CA VAL A 21 -1.45 -1.66 8.31
C VAL A 21 -0.68 -0.37 8.48
N SER A 22 0.59 -0.47 8.83
CA SER A 22 1.54 0.65 8.77
C SER A 22 2.28 0.59 7.44
N LEU A 23 2.27 1.68 6.68
CA LEU A 23 2.92 1.83 5.38
C LEU A 23 4.08 2.82 5.51
N SER A 24 5.32 2.36 5.40
CA SER A 24 6.52 3.18 5.48
C SER A 24 7.19 3.30 4.11
N LEU A 25 7.14 4.49 3.52
CA LEU A 25 7.73 4.73 2.20
C LEU A 25 9.25 4.91 2.31
N LEU A 26 10.00 3.83 2.08
CA LEU A 26 11.46 3.80 2.21
C LEU A 26 12.18 4.59 1.10
N SER A 27 11.61 4.59 -0.11
CA SER A 27 12.11 5.36 -1.25
C SER A 27 10.99 5.63 -2.25
N ALA A 28 11.29 6.29 -3.37
CA ALA A 28 10.31 6.50 -4.44
C ALA A 28 9.81 5.20 -5.10
N SER A 29 10.46 4.06 -4.84
CA SER A 29 10.15 2.76 -5.44
C SER A 29 10.10 1.59 -4.45
N LEU A 30 10.24 1.86 -3.15
CA LEU A 30 10.21 0.83 -2.10
C LEU A 30 9.27 1.24 -0.97
N LEU A 31 8.41 0.31 -0.60
CA LEU A 31 7.48 0.42 0.51
C LEU A 31 7.73 -0.74 1.47
N GLN A 32 7.80 -0.46 2.77
CA GLN A 32 7.61 -1.47 3.79
C GLN A 32 6.17 -1.39 4.26
N PHE A 33 5.46 -2.52 4.29
CA PHE A 33 4.20 -2.61 5.01
C PHE A 33 4.36 -3.53 6.22
N GLU A 34 3.64 -3.21 7.30
CA GLU A 34 3.56 -4.01 8.51
C GLU A 34 2.09 -4.19 8.91
N ILE A 35 1.67 -5.44 9.05
CA ILE A 35 0.42 -5.83 9.69
C ILE A 35 0.80 -6.44 11.03
N LYS A 36 0.54 -5.72 12.13
CA LYS A 36 1.07 -6.10 13.45
C LYS A 36 0.41 -7.35 14.03
N GLU A 37 -0.89 -7.51 13.81
CA GLU A 37 -1.70 -8.53 14.48
C GLU A 37 -2.78 -9.09 13.55
N GLY A 38 -3.32 -10.27 13.92
CA GLY A 38 -4.36 -10.98 13.16
C GLY A 38 -3.82 -12.02 12.19
N PRO A 39 -4.70 -12.68 11.42
CA PRO A 39 -4.33 -13.78 10.52
C PRO A 39 -3.42 -13.36 9.36
N PHE A 40 -3.35 -12.06 9.07
CA PHE A 40 -2.49 -11.49 8.04
C PHE A 40 -1.22 -10.86 8.60
N ALA A 41 -0.89 -11.09 9.88
CA ALA A 41 0.26 -10.44 10.52
C ALA A 41 1.57 -10.81 9.81
N ARG A 42 2.21 -9.80 9.22
CA ARG A 42 3.49 -9.91 8.50
C ARG A 42 4.08 -8.55 8.21
N THR A 43 5.38 -8.54 7.93
CA THR A 43 6.11 -7.36 7.45
C THR A 43 6.84 -7.73 6.15
N GLU A 44 6.72 -6.90 5.14
CA GLU A 44 7.40 -7.11 3.85
C GLU A 44 7.85 -5.79 3.23
N ILE A 45 8.98 -5.83 2.54
CA ILE A 45 9.46 -4.74 1.68
C ILE A 45 9.15 -5.11 0.23
N VAL A 46 8.36 -4.28 -0.43
CA VAL A 46 7.88 -4.48 -1.79
C VAL A 46 8.35 -3.37 -2.71
N VAL A 47 8.56 -3.73 -3.98
CA VAL A 47 8.74 -2.74 -5.05
C VAL A 47 7.38 -2.17 -5.41
N ILE A 48 7.30 -0.84 -5.46
CA ILE A 48 6.07 -0.13 -5.78
C ILE A 48 6.14 0.55 -7.14
N GLU A 49 5.00 0.59 -7.81
CA GLU A 49 4.74 1.47 -8.95
C GLU A 49 3.85 2.62 -8.50
N VAL A 50 4.18 3.84 -8.92
CA VAL A 50 3.49 5.05 -8.48
C VAL A 50 3.11 5.92 -9.67
N LEU A 51 1.83 6.30 -9.75
CA LEU A 51 1.30 7.18 -10.78
C LEU A 51 0.56 8.36 -10.13
N PRO A 52 0.96 9.62 -10.39
CA PRO A 52 0.23 10.77 -9.90
C PRO A 52 -1.07 10.96 -10.70
N LEU A 53 -2.19 11.16 -9.99
CA LEU A 53 -3.46 11.56 -10.59
C LEU A 53 -3.69 13.08 -10.57
N GLY A 54 -2.85 13.80 -9.82
CA GLY A 54 -2.95 15.26 -9.62
C GLY A 54 -3.61 15.61 -8.28
N ASN A 55 -3.52 16.89 -7.89
CA ASN A 55 -4.11 17.43 -6.64
C ASN A 55 -3.77 16.60 -5.38
N GLY A 56 -2.48 16.24 -5.21
CA GLY A 56 -2.06 15.45 -4.05
C GLY A 56 -2.50 13.98 -4.06
N VAL A 57 -3.15 13.51 -5.14
CA VAL A 57 -3.63 12.12 -5.27
C VAL A 57 -2.66 11.26 -6.08
N PHE A 58 -2.38 10.06 -5.56
CA PHE A 58 -1.47 9.08 -6.16
C PHE A 58 -2.10 7.70 -6.18
N ILE A 59 -1.84 6.96 -7.26
CA ILE A 59 -2.00 5.50 -7.29
C ILE A 59 -0.65 4.89 -6.90
N MET A 60 -0.68 3.95 -5.95
CA MET A 60 0.47 3.15 -5.57
C MET A 60 0.09 1.68 -5.66
N SER A 61 0.83 0.89 -6.45
CA SER A 61 0.55 -0.53 -6.63
C SER A 61 1.79 -1.39 -6.37
N TRP A 62 1.58 -2.59 -5.84
CA TRP A 62 2.64 -3.58 -5.64
C TRP A 62 2.10 -5.00 -5.70
N ARG A 63 3.04 -5.95 -5.76
CA ARG A 63 2.78 -7.38 -5.60
C ARG A 63 3.56 -7.88 -4.39
N GLU A 64 2.88 -8.61 -3.54
CA GLU A 64 3.45 -9.26 -2.35
C GLU A 64 4.03 -10.63 -2.70
N LYS A 65 4.89 -11.16 -1.83
CA LYS A 65 5.59 -12.43 -2.05
C LYS A 65 4.64 -13.62 -2.26
N ASP A 66 3.47 -13.61 -1.65
CA ASP A 66 2.45 -14.66 -1.78
C ASP A 66 1.67 -14.57 -3.11
N GLY A 67 1.93 -13.56 -3.94
CA GLY A 67 1.26 -13.33 -5.21
C GLY A 67 0.04 -12.41 -5.12
N ALA A 68 -0.34 -11.96 -3.92
CA ALA A 68 -1.36 -10.93 -3.77
C ALA A 68 -0.93 -9.64 -4.48
N THR A 69 -1.86 -8.97 -5.12
CA THR A 69 -1.65 -7.63 -5.68
C THR A 69 -2.46 -6.62 -4.91
N VAL A 70 -1.85 -5.46 -4.65
CA VAL A 70 -2.50 -4.36 -3.93
C VAL A 70 -2.37 -3.09 -4.74
N THR A 71 -3.46 -2.34 -4.82
CA THR A 71 -3.49 -0.98 -5.36
C THR A 71 -4.14 -0.06 -4.34
N ASN A 72 -3.40 0.97 -3.95
CA ASN A 72 -3.87 2.07 -3.13
C ASN A 72 -4.12 3.30 -4.00
N VAL A 73 -5.26 3.96 -3.79
CA VAL A 73 -5.49 5.35 -4.19
C VAL A 73 -5.35 6.21 -2.94
N GLN A 74 -4.32 7.03 -2.88
CA GLN A 74 -3.95 7.82 -1.70
C GLN A 74 -4.16 9.30 -1.99
N ASP A 75 -5.00 9.95 -1.19
CA ASP A 75 -5.17 11.40 -1.14
C ASP A 75 -4.46 11.91 0.12
N TYR A 76 -3.24 12.43 -0.07
CA TYR A 76 -2.41 12.88 1.05
C TYR A 76 -2.93 14.17 1.69
N ASP A 77 -3.59 15.03 0.92
CA ASP A 77 -4.12 16.30 1.43
C ASP A 77 -5.29 16.05 2.40
N ARG A 78 -6.05 14.98 2.17
CA ARG A 78 -7.19 14.57 3.02
C ARG A 78 -6.90 13.44 3.98
N GLY A 79 -5.72 12.82 3.89
CA GLY A 79 -5.36 11.65 4.71
C GLY A 79 -6.24 10.42 4.44
N LEU A 80 -6.66 10.22 3.19
CA LEU A 80 -7.52 9.10 2.79
C LEU A 80 -6.75 8.07 1.97
N VAL A 81 -7.01 6.80 2.24
CA VAL A 81 -6.47 5.66 1.47
C VAL A 81 -7.62 4.73 1.11
N TYR A 82 -7.79 4.49 -0.19
CA TYR A 82 -8.67 3.45 -0.71
C TYR A 82 -7.82 2.31 -1.24
N SER A 83 -8.04 1.09 -0.73
CA SER A 83 -7.22 -0.06 -1.05
C SER A 83 -8.02 -1.16 -1.72
N PHE A 84 -7.43 -1.72 -2.77
CA PHE A 84 -7.97 -2.83 -3.55
C PHE A 84 -6.93 -3.94 -3.53
N ALA A 85 -7.28 -5.07 -2.94
CA ALA A 85 -6.41 -6.24 -2.87
C ALA A 85 -7.02 -7.39 -3.69
N THR A 86 -6.20 -8.01 -4.53
CA THR A 86 -6.52 -9.29 -5.19
C THR A 86 -5.69 -10.37 -4.53
N LEU A 87 -6.35 -11.31 -3.87
CA LEU A 87 -5.69 -12.43 -3.20
C LEU A 87 -5.37 -13.54 -4.21
N PRO A 88 -4.26 -14.27 -4.03
CA PRO A 88 -4.00 -15.47 -4.82
C PRO A 88 -5.12 -16.50 -4.59
N MET A 89 -5.47 -17.25 -5.63
CA MET A 89 -6.39 -18.39 -5.48
C MET A 89 -5.73 -19.46 -4.61
N ASP A 90 -6.41 -19.91 -3.56
CA ASP A 90 -6.00 -21.11 -2.84
C ASP A 90 -6.10 -22.31 -3.78
N SER A 91 -5.00 -23.05 -3.97
CA SER A 91 -4.97 -24.28 -4.77
C SER A 91 -5.54 -25.50 -4.02
N SER A 92 -6.45 -25.30 -3.07
CA SER A 92 -6.96 -26.35 -2.18
C SER A 92 -8.27 -27.00 -2.64
N CYS A 93 -8.74 -26.72 -3.87
CA CYS A 93 -9.79 -27.51 -4.49
C CYS A 93 -9.20 -28.66 -5.31
N GLU A 94 -8.87 -29.77 -4.63
CA GLU A 94 -8.87 -31.13 -5.19
C GLU A 94 -9.76 -32.05 -4.33
#